data_AF-A0A516X7Z9-F1
#
_entry.id   AF-A0A516X7Z9-F1
#
_cell.length_a   1.000
_cell.length_b   1.000
_cell.length_c   1.000
_cell.angle_alpha   90.00
_cell.angle_beta   90.00
_cell.angle_gamma   90.00
#
_symmetry.space_group_name_H-M   'P 1'
#
loop_
_entity.id
_entity.type
_entity.pdbx_description
1 polymer ?
#
loop_
_entity_poly.entity_id
_entity_poly.type
_entity_poly.pdbx_seq_one_letter_code
_entity_poly.pdbx_strand_id
1 'polypeptide(L)'
;MTAPEEPGRPVRALRALGGSVVAGLVLLTIGIIVVSILGGRRGIPGPGGESLIVHLLGSGVALVAQRYADRTRGFAAAACALVVFCAAGAVLWTQWWG
;
A
#
# COMPACT_ATOMS: atom_id res chain seq x y z
N MET A 1 20.75 9.39 -32.68
CA MET A 1 19.47 8.97 -32.04
C MET A 1 19.76 7.73 -31.24
N THR A 2 20.20 7.87 -29.99
CA THR A 2 20.46 6.72 -29.10
C THR A 2 19.12 6.15 -28.66
N ALA A 3 18.93 4.84 -28.79
CA ALA A 3 17.71 4.18 -28.32
C ALA A 3 17.45 4.56 -26.85
N PRO A 4 16.19 4.78 -26.44
CA PRO A 4 15.88 5.00 -25.04
C PRO A 4 16.42 3.79 -24.25
N GLU A 5 17.22 4.03 -23.20
CA GLU A 5 17.61 2.95 -22.29
C GLU A 5 16.33 2.35 -21.70
N GLU A 6 15.96 1.16 -22.18
CA GLU A 6 14.88 0.36 -21.64
C GLU A 6 15.16 0.18 -20.13
N PRO A 7 14.25 0.60 -19.23
CA PRO A 7 14.46 0.38 -17.80
C PRO A 7 14.69 -1.11 -17.58
N GLY A 8 15.82 -1.43 -16.93
CA GLY A 8 16.21 -2.82 -16.72
C GLY A 8 15.05 -3.64 -16.17
N ARG A 9 14.80 -4.81 -16.76
CA ARG A 9 13.76 -5.78 -16.37
C ARG A 9 13.50 -5.86 -14.85
N PRO A 10 14.52 -5.91 -13.97
CA PRO A 10 14.30 -5.93 -12.51
C PRO A 10 13.59 -4.69 -11.95
N VAL A 11 13.90 -3.48 -12.45
CA VAL A 11 13.27 -2.24 -11.99
C VAL A 11 11.79 -2.21 -12.35
N ARG A 12 11.45 -2.71 -13.55
CA ARG A 12 10.06 -2.80 -14.00
C ARG A 12 9.26 -3.79 -13.15
N ALA A 13 9.85 -4.94 -12.82
CA ALA A 13 9.24 -5.93 -11.95
C ALA A 13 9.01 -5.39 -10.53
N LEU A 14 10.01 -4.70 -9.95
CA LEU A 14 9.88 -4.10 -8.61
C LEU A 14 8.76 -3.05 -8.55
N ARG A 15 8.63 -2.21 -9.58
CA ARG A 15 7.53 -1.23 -9.66
C ARG A 15 6.16 -1.91 -9.79
N ALA A 16 6.05 -2.95 -10.62
CA ALA A 16 4.81 -3.70 -10.76
C ALA A 16 4.40 -4.37 -9.44
N LEU A 17 5.35 -4.97 -8.73
CA LEU A 17 5.13 -5.56 -7.41
C LEU A 17 4.71 -4.51 -6.38
N GLY A 18 5.45 -3.40 -6.26
CA GLY A 18 5.09 -2.30 -5.36
C GLY A 18 3.69 -1.74 -5.65
N GLY A 19 3.37 -1.53 -6.93
CA GLY A 19 2.04 -1.12 -7.38
C GLY A 19 0.93 -2.11 -6.97
N SER A 20 1.16 -3.42 -7.11
CA SER A 20 0.20 -4.44 -6.67
C SER A 20 -0.02 -4.45 -5.15
N VAL A 21 1.04 -4.23 -4.36
CA VAL A 21 0.95 -4.12 -2.90
C VAL A 21 0.14 -2.90 -2.48
N VAL A 22 0.40 -1.75 -3.10
CA VAL A 22 -0.39 -0.53 -2.85
C VAL A 22 -1.86 -0.74 -3.20
N ALA A 23 -2.14 -1.35 -4.36
CA ALA A 23 -3.50 -1.69 -4.76
C ALA A 23 -4.19 -2.60 -3.73
N GLY A 24 -3.48 -3.63 -3.25
CA GLY A 24 -3.96 -4.53 -2.20
C GLY A 24 -4.30 -3.79 -0.90
N LEU A 25 -3.43 -2.89 -0.43
CA LEU A 25 -3.67 -2.09 0.79
C LEU A 25 -4.87 -1.15 0.64
N VAL A 26 -5.03 -0.53 -0.53
CA VAL A 26 -6.18 0.34 -0.81
C VAL A 26 -7.47 -0.48 -0.82
N LEU A 27 -7.49 -1.62 -1.50
CA LEU A 27 -8.65 -2.52 -1.52
C LEU A 27 -8.99 -3.04 -0.13
N LEU A 28 -7.99 -3.38 0.68
CA LEU A 28 -8.17 -3.78 2.07
C LEU A 28 -8.82 -2.66 2.89
N THR A 29 -8.33 -1.43 2.75
CA THR A 29 -8.89 -0.24 3.42
C THR A 29 -10.36 -0.03 3.03
N ILE A 30 -10.68 -0.18 1.75
CA ILE A 30 -12.07 -0.12 1.26
C ILE A 30 -12.92 -1.22 1.91
N GLY A 31 -12.41 -2.45 2.00
CA GLY A 31 -13.10 -3.55 2.67
C GLY A 31 -13.42 -3.25 4.13
N ILE A 32 -12.46 -2.70 4.89
CA ILE A 32 -12.65 -2.28 6.28
C ILE A 32 -13.72 -1.19 6.40
N ILE A 33 -13.73 -0.20 5.49
CA ILE A 33 -14.78 0.83 5.43
C ILE A 33 -16.16 0.19 5.20
N VAL A 34 -16.27 -0.69 4.20
CA VAL A 34 -17.53 -1.36 3.86
C VAL A 34 -18.05 -2.17 5.05
N VAL A 35 -17.20 -3.00 5.67
CA VAL A 35 -17.58 -3.81 6.83
C VAL A 35 -17.98 -2.92 8.02
N SER A 36 -17.29 -1.81 8.25
CA SER A 36 -17.64 -0.87 9.32
C SER A 36 -19.02 -0.25 9.11
N ILE A 37 -19.35 0.16 7.88
CA ILE A 37 -20.66 0.72 7.54
C ILE A 37 -21.75 -0.35 7.66
N LEU A 38 -21.54 -1.54 7.09
CA LEU A 38 -22.53 -2.62 7.14
C LEU A 38 -22.75 -3.14 8.56
N GLY A 39 -21.68 -3.28 9.34
CA GLY A 39 -21.72 -3.70 10.75
C GLY A 39 -22.49 -2.70 11.60
N GLY A 40 -22.16 -1.41 11.49
CA GLY A 40 -22.87 -0.34 12.19
C GLY A 40 -24.37 -0.31 11.89
N ARG A 41 -24.77 -0.56 10.64
CA ARG A 41 -26.20 -0.65 10.25
C ARG A 41 -26.92 -1.89 10.80
N ARG A 42 -26.18 -2.95 11.11
CA ARG A 42 -26.72 -4.24 11.59
C ARG A 42 -26.55 -4.44 13.10
N GLY A 43 -25.99 -3.46 13.82
CA GLY A 43 -25.64 -3.59 15.22
C GLY A 43 -24.52 -4.61 15.49
N ILE A 44 -23.76 -5.00 14.46
CA ILE A 44 -22.63 -5.91 14.57
C ILE A 44 -21.38 -5.05 14.84
N PRO A 45 -20.57 -5.36 15.87
CA PRO A 45 -19.34 -4.64 16.13
C PRO A 45 -18.42 -4.70 14.90
N GLY A 46 -18.05 -3.53 14.37
CA GLY A 46 -17.12 -3.41 13.26
C GLY A 46 -15.65 -3.58 13.72
N PRO A 47 -14.69 -3.55 12.78
CA PRO A 47 -13.25 -3.71 13.06
C PRO A 47 -12.63 -2.63 13.97
N GLY A 48 -13.41 -1.62 14.39
CA GLY A 48 -12.97 -0.57 15.30
C GLY A 48 -12.36 0.63 14.59
N GLY A 49 -12.46 1.81 15.21
CA GLY A 49 -11.95 3.07 14.64
C GLY A 49 -10.43 3.09 14.50
N GLU A 50 -9.72 2.41 15.41
CA GLU A 50 -8.26 2.26 15.34
C GLU A 50 -7.82 1.51 14.07
N SER A 51 -8.48 0.39 13.76
CA SER A 51 -8.19 -0.38 12.55
C SER A 51 -8.38 0.47 11.30
N LEU A 52 -9.45 1.27 11.25
CA LEU A 52 -9.71 2.16 10.14
C LEU A 52 -8.59 3.20 9.95
N ILE A 53 -8.12 3.82 11.04
CA ILE A 53 -7.04 4.82 11.01
C ILE A 53 -5.73 4.20 10.53
N VAL A 54 -5.37 3.01 11.05
CA VAL A 54 -4.13 2.30 10.66
C VAL A 54 -4.14 1.98 9.17
N HIS A 55 -5.26 1.49 8.63
CA HIS A 55 -5.39 1.15 7.21
C HIS A 55 -5.35 2.40 6.31
N LEU A 56 -6.01 3.50 6.72
CA LEU A 56 -5.96 4.77 5.99
C LEU A 56 -4.56 5.35 5.94
N LEU A 57 -3.85 5.39 7.08
CA LEU A 57 -2.49 5.90 7.14
C LEU A 57 -1.53 4.99 6.36
N GLY A 58 -1.62 3.67 6.54
CA GLY A 58 -0.76 2.70 5.86
C GLY A 58 -0.92 2.74 4.34
N SER A 59 -2.17 2.77 3.85
CA SER A 59 -2.46 2.88 2.41
C SER A 59 -2.03 4.24 1.84
N GLY A 60 -2.25 5.33 2.57
CA GLY A 60 -1.81 6.67 2.17
C GLY A 60 -0.29 6.77 2.04
N VAL A 61 0.46 6.28 3.04
CA VAL A 61 1.93 6.25 3.01
C VAL A 61 2.44 5.40 1.85
N ALA A 62 1.89 4.20 1.66
CA ALA A 62 2.28 3.32 0.56
C ALA A 62 2.00 3.97 -0.80
N LEU A 63 0.85 4.61 -0.99
CA LEU A 63 0.49 5.31 -2.22
C LEU A 63 1.45 6.45 -2.54
N VAL A 64 1.76 7.30 -1.55
CA VAL A 64 2.71 8.40 -1.71
C VAL A 64 4.10 7.86 -2.04
N ALA A 65 4.60 6.87 -1.30
CA ALA A 65 5.90 6.27 -1.54
C ALA A 65 6.01 5.65 -2.94
N GLN A 66 5.02 4.86 -3.36
CA GLN A 66 4.98 4.29 -4.71
C GLN A 66 4.96 5.38 -5.78
N ARG A 67 4.17 6.45 -5.58
CA ARG A 67 4.10 7.58 -6.51
C ARG A 67 5.45 8.26 -6.70
N TYR A 68 6.27 8.35 -5.66
CA TYR A 68 7.65 8.85 -5.72
C TYR A 68 8.60 7.81 -6.34
N ALA A 69 8.48 6.52 -6.03
CA ALA A 69 9.26 5.44 -6.65
C ALA A 69 9.09 5.40 -8.18
N ASP A 70 7.88 5.70 -8.66
CA ASP A 70 7.55 5.73 -10.08
C ASP A 70 8.17 6.94 -10.80
N ARG A 71 8.35 8.07 -10.10
CA ARG A 71 8.97 9.30 -10.66
C ARG A 71 10.49 9.35 -10.51
N THR A 72 11.06 8.59 -9.58
CA THR A 72 12.50 8.64 -9.25
C THR A 72 13.25 7.47 -9.89
N ARG A 73 14.59 7.57 -9.91
CA ARG A 73 15.51 6.55 -10.42
C ARG A 73 16.60 6.26 -9.38
N GLY A 74 17.27 5.11 -9.51
CA GLY A 74 18.39 4.73 -8.63
C GLY A 74 17.97 4.52 -7.17
N PHE A 75 18.83 4.94 -6.23
CA PHE A 75 18.67 4.70 -4.79
C PHE A 75 17.34 5.22 -4.22
N ALA A 76 16.88 6.39 -4.67
CA ALA A 76 15.62 6.97 -4.21
C ALA A 76 14.41 6.07 -4.53
N ALA A 77 14.41 5.42 -5.70
CA ALA A 77 13.35 4.49 -6.07
C ALA A 77 13.36 3.22 -5.20
N ALA A 78 14.55 2.71 -4.87
CA ALA A 78 14.70 1.56 -3.97
C ALA A 78 14.23 1.88 -2.54
N ALA A 79 14.61 3.04 -2.01
CA ALA A 79 14.15 3.49 -0.69
C ALA A 79 12.62 3.66 -0.63
N CYS A 80 12.02 4.24 -1.67
CA CYS A 80 10.56 4.37 -1.74
C CYS A 80 9.86 3.00 -1.84
N ALA A 81 10.42 2.05 -2.60
CA ALA A 81 9.89 0.69 -2.66
C ALA A 81 9.95 -0.01 -1.29
N LEU A 82 11.05 0.16 -0.54
CA LEU A 82 11.17 -0.36 0.81
C LEU A 82 10.08 0.21 1.73
N VAL A 83 9.80 1.51 1.65
CA VAL A 83 8.71 2.14 2.43
C VAL A 83 7.35 1.49 2.14
N VAL A 84 7.05 1.14 0.89
CA VAL A 84 5.81 0.43 0.52
C VAL A 84 5.72 -0.92 1.24
N PHE A 85 6.78 -1.72 1.19
CA PHE A 85 6.79 -3.03 1.84
C PHE A 85 6.75 -2.94 3.37
N CYS A 86 7.44 -1.95 3.96
CA CYS A 86 7.38 -1.69 5.39
C CYS A 86 5.98 -1.25 5.85
N ALA A 87 5.31 -0.37 5.10
CA ALA A 87 3.94 0.04 5.38
C ALA A 87 2.99 -1.17 5.33
N ALA A 88 3.10 -2.01 4.30
CA ALA A 88 2.30 -3.23 4.18
C ALA A 88 2.57 -4.20 5.34
N GLY A 89 3.85 -4.46 5.64
CA GLY A 89 4.24 -5.33 6.75
C GLY A 89 3.73 -4.81 8.09
N ALA A 90 3.78 -3.50 8.34
CA ALA A 90 3.29 -2.90 9.58
C ALA A 90 1.76 -3.02 9.73
N VAL A 91 1.00 -2.78 8.66
CA VAL A 91 -0.46 -2.96 8.67
C VAL A 91 -0.81 -4.42 8.96
N LEU A 92 -0.22 -5.36 8.22
CA LEU A 92 -0.49 -6.78 8.41
C LEU A 92 -0.06 -7.27 9.80
N TRP A 93 1.12 -6.86 10.26
CA TRP A 93 1.60 -7.24 11.58
C TRP A 93 0.71 -6.70 12.68
N THR A 94 0.28 -5.44 12.64
CA THR A 94 -0.50 -4.87 13.76
C THR A 94 -1.95 -5.32 13.77
N GLN A 95 -2.50 -5.70 12.61
CA GLN A 95 -3.94 -5.93 12.46
C GLN A 95 -4.34 -7.40 12.27
N TRP A 96 -3.39 -8.32 12.05
CA TRP A 96 -3.71 -9.74 11.81
C TRP A 96 -3.77 -10.58 13.09
N TRP A 97 -3.02 -10.26 14.13
CA TRP A 97 -2.99 -11.07 15.37
C TRP A 97 -4.28 -11.01 16.22
N GLY A 98 -5.37 -10.45 15.69
CA GLY A 98 -6.68 -10.32 16.34
C GLY A 98 -7.54 -11.56 16.21
#